data_AF-A0A3R8KMM2-F1
#
_entry.id   AF-A0A3R8KMM2-F1
#
_cell.length_a   1.000
_cell.length_b   1.000
_cell.length_c   1.000
_cell.angle_alpha   90.00
_cell.angle_beta   90.00
_cell.angle_gamma   90.00
#
_symmetry.space_group_name_H-M   'P 1'
#
loop_
_entity.id
_entity.type
_entity.pdbx_description
1 polymer ?
#
loop_
_entity_poly.entity_id
_entity_poly.type
_entity_poly.pdbx_seq_one_letter_code
_entity_poly.pdbx_strand_id
1 'polypeptide(L)'
;MPILTRLLHTTALAITLALAAPAIAEEASGPNLELAWRDASMGLVIEARQAFSQAEGREARFGEAITLLLTQPKTDANIERAAQLLNKIIEQNPTDTQGIIARYHLGRLEQAHRTPANLEAAAAHYRQLRKTAPNHPLAEEALVKLGIIELYAPSLTDEARLKLHRHYAAQANQLTSNSARRDLHFLLAQVAQRYRFSKTLTLDHYLAADKEGILRTATRADVYVSILTLARDLNRPALARQYCDRFLAEYLRDNRRYMIEEIKRELPAIDLKST
;
A
#
# COMPACT_ATOMS: atom_id res chain seq x y z
N MET A 1 -15.68 17.20 -10.48
CA MET A 1 -16.03 16.90 -9.07
C MET A 1 -14.85 16.23 -8.40
N PRO A 2 -14.22 16.84 -7.39
CA PRO A 2 -12.98 16.34 -6.81
C PRO A 2 -13.31 15.40 -5.63
N ILE A 3 -13.17 14.09 -5.85
CA ILE A 3 -12.98 13.10 -4.78
C ILE A 3 -11.64 12.43 -5.06
N LEU A 4 -10.58 13.20 -4.89
CA LEU A 4 -9.19 12.74 -4.91
C LEU A 4 -8.52 13.46 -3.74
N THR A 5 -8.92 13.08 -2.54
CA THR A 5 -8.34 13.62 -1.31
C THR A 5 -8.31 12.51 -0.27
N ARG A 6 -7.10 12.28 0.27
CA ARG A 6 -6.75 11.38 1.38
C ARG A 6 -6.40 9.94 1.01
N LEU A 7 -5.17 9.76 0.51
CA LEU A 7 -4.35 8.56 0.75
C LEU A 7 -2.93 9.01 1.08
N LEU A 8 -2.74 9.49 2.31
CA LEU A 8 -1.44 9.91 2.84
C LEU A 8 -1.25 9.35 4.26
N HIS A 9 -0.14 8.62 4.43
CA HIS A 9 0.57 8.27 5.68
C HIS A 9 -0.16 7.28 6.64
N THR A 10 0.46 6.41 7.46
CA THR A 10 1.84 6.07 7.89
C THR A 10 1.83 4.56 8.22
N THR A 11 2.91 3.82 7.96
CA THR A 11 3.17 2.52 8.61
C THR A 11 4.56 2.57 9.21
N ALA A 12 4.61 2.85 10.52
CA ALA A 12 5.77 2.57 11.34
C ALA A 12 5.66 1.11 11.80
N LEU A 13 6.70 0.30 11.60
CA LEU A 13 6.84 -0.98 12.27
C LEU A 13 8.21 -1.02 12.94
N ALA A 14 8.16 -1.05 14.27
CA ALA A 14 9.30 -1.18 15.16
C ALA A 14 9.76 -2.65 15.21
N ILE A 15 11.09 -2.86 15.20
CA ILE A 15 11.70 -4.09 15.67
C ILE A 15 12.91 -3.70 16.54
N THR A 16 12.81 -4.04 17.81
CA THR A 16 13.89 -4.15 18.83
C THR A 16 13.59 -5.49 19.52
N LEU A 17 14.52 -6.33 19.99
CA LEU A 17 15.82 -6.13 20.63
C LEU A 17 16.49 -7.53 20.79
N ALA A 18 17.82 -7.63 20.85
CA ALA A 18 18.51 -8.76 21.51
C ALA A 18 19.84 -8.29 22.14
N LEU A 19 20.08 -8.72 23.39
CA LEU A 19 21.00 -8.15 24.39
C LEU A 19 22.50 -8.51 24.24
N ALA A 20 23.32 -7.46 24.29
CA ALA A 20 24.56 -7.15 25.03
C ALA A 20 25.60 -8.21 25.46
N ALA A 21 26.88 -7.86 25.20
CA ALA A 21 28.02 -8.03 26.11
C ALA A 21 28.74 -6.65 26.27
N PRO A 22 29.33 -6.31 27.43
CA PRO A 22 29.86 -4.97 27.65
C PRO A 22 31.32 -4.90 27.17
N ALA A 23 31.54 -4.31 26.01
CA ALA A 23 32.79 -3.64 25.73
C ALA A 23 32.63 -2.19 26.17
N ILE A 24 33.55 -1.66 26.96
CA ILE A 24 33.68 -0.23 27.21
C ILE A 24 34.06 0.39 25.86
N ALA A 25 33.04 0.73 25.08
CA ALA A 25 33.17 1.44 23.83
C ALA A 25 33.31 2.91 24.18
N GLU A 26 34.47 3.47 23.84
CA GLU A 26 34.66 4.89 23.61
C GLU A 26 33.43 5.41 22.84
N GLU A 27 32.66 6.31 23.48
CA GLU A 27 31.41 6.83 22.93
C GLU A 27 31.75 7.47 21.58
N ALA A 28 31.41 6.78 20.48
CA ALA A 28 31.72 7.25 19.15
C ALA A 28 31.05 8.62 18.99
N SER A 29 31.86 9.67 18.91
CA SER A 29 31.44 11.08 18.88
C SER A 29 30.71 11.50 17.60
N GLY A 30 30.13 10.54 16.88
CA GLY A 30 29.35 10.75 15.66
C GLY A 30 27.85 10.81 15.93
N PRO A 31 27.03 11.29 14.97
CA PRO A 31 25.59 11.35 15.12
C PRO A 31 25.00 9.93 15.30
N ASN A 32 24.19 9.74 16.33
CA ASN A 32 23.51 8.47 16.58
C ASN A 32 22.31 8.32 15.63
N LEU A 33 22.48 7.53 14.55
CA LEU A 33 21.43 7.29 13.56
C LEU A 33 20.21 6.56 14.12
N GLU A 34 20.38 5.69 15.11
CA GLU A 34 19.27 5.01 15.78
C GLU A 34 18.37 6.01 16.50
N LEU A 35 18.97 6.97 17.21
CA LEU A 35 18.25 8.08 17.81
C LEU A 35 17.52 8.92 16.76
N ALA A 36 18.18 9.25 15.64
CA ALA A 36 17.57 10.02 14.56
C ALA A 36 16.34 9.32 13.95
N TRP A 37 16.39 7.99 13.76
CA TRP A 37 15.24 7.21 13.31
C TRP A 37 14.11 7.19 14.34
N ARG A 38 14.45 7.05 15.63
CA ARG A 38 13.47 7.12 16.72
C ARG A 38 12.78 8.48 16.73
N ASP A 39 13.52 9.56 16.64
CA ASP A 39 13.00 10.93 16.60
C ASP A 39 12.08 11.15 15.39
N ALA A 40 12.49 10.69 14.20
CA ALA A 40 11.65 10.72 13.01
C ALA A 40 10.33 9.95 13.20
N SER A 41 10.38 8.78 13.86
CA SER A 41 9.18 7.97 14.14
C SER A 41 8.21 8.62 15.13
N MET A 42 8.73 9.48 16.02
CA MET A 42 7.94 10.27 16.98
C MET A 42 7.45 11.60 16.39
N GLY A 43 7.79 11.92 15.14
CA GLY A 43 7.41 13.17 14.47
C GLY A 43 8.36 14.35 14.75
N LEU A 44 9.49 14.12 15.41
CA LEU A 44 10.56 15.10 15.63
C LEU A 44 11.44 15.23 14.37
N VAL A 45 10.80 15.68 13.29
CA VAL A 45 11.36 15.62 11.92
C VAL A 45 12.54 16.59 11.75
N ILE A 46 12.57 17.71 12.47
CA ILE A 46 13.63 18.72 12.35
C ILE A 46 14.91 18.21 13.00
N GLU A 47 14.79 17.68 14.22
CA GLU A 47 15.87 17.11 15.02
C GLU A 47 16.48 15.90 14.30
N ALA A 48 15.62 14.98 13.85
CA ALA A 48 16.04 13.83 13.07
C ALA A 48 16.78 14.24 11.79
N ARG A 49 16.25 15.22 11.04
CA ARG A 49 16.90 15.73 9.83
C ARG A 49 18.28 16.30 10.13
N GLN A 50 18.41 17.10 11.20
CA GLN A 50 19.68 17.69 11.59
C GLN A 50 20.73 16.59 11.84
N ALA A 51 20.37 15.57 12.64
CA ALA A 51 21.24 14.43 12.90
C ALA A 51 21.65 13.68 11.62
N PHE A 52 20.69 13.39 10.73
CA PHE A 52 21.00 12.74 9.45
C PHE A 52 21.91 13.58 8.56
N SER A 53 21.70 14.90 8.50
CA SER A 53 22.48 15.80 7.63
C SER A 53 23.94 15.97 8.07
N GLN A 54 24.25 15.68 9.34
CA GLN A 54 25.60 15.75 9.90
C GLN A 54 26.33 14.41 9.82
N ALA A 55 25.64 13.32 9.48
CA ALA A 55 26.21 11.99 9.35
C ALA A 55 26.58 11.68 7.90
N GLU A 56 27.57 10.81 7.73
CA GLU A 56 27.96 10.28 6.42
C GLU A 56 27.32 8.92 6.14
N GLY A 57 27.41 8.48 4.89
CA GLY A 57 26.94 7.17 4.46
C GLY A 57 25.53 7.16 3.87
N ARG A 58 25.15 5.99 3.36
CA ARG A 58 23.90 5.80 2.61
C ARG A 58 22.67 5.84 3.49
N GLU A 59 22.77 5.34 4.71
CA GLU A 59 21.68 5.39 5.68
C GLU A 59 21.35 6.83 6.10
N ALA A 60 22.37 7.62 6.43
CA ALA A 60 22.21 9.03 6.76
C ALA A 60 21.52 9.80 5.62
N ARG A 61 21.97 9.60 4.37
CA ARG A 61 21.33 10.20 3.18
C ARG A 61 19.87 9.77 3.02
N PHE A 62 19.56 8.51 3.33
CA PHE A 62 18.19 8.00 3.24
C PHE A 62 17.32 8.67 4.30
N GLY A 63 17.77 8.74 5.55
CA GLY A 63 17.08 9.44 6.63
C GLY A 63 16.87 10.93 6.35
N GLU A 64 17.89 11.62 5.82
CA GLU A 64 17.78 13.02 5.39
C GLU A 64 16.71 13.16 4.28
N ALA A 65 16.71 12.28 3.27
CA ALA A 65 15.73 12.32 2.20
C ALA A 65 14.29 12.11 2.72
N ILE A 66 14.06 11.14 3.60
CA ILE A 66 12.73 10.88 4.16
C ILE A 66 12.25 12.05 5.02
N THR A 67 13.11 12.59 5.90
CA THR A 67 12.74 13.72 6.77
C THR A 67 12.46 15.00 5.97
N LEU A 68 13.19 15.25 4.87
CA LEU A 68 12.88 16.32 3.92
C LEU A 68 11.46 16.21 3.34
N LEU A 69 11.01 14.99 3.01
CA LEU A 69 9.68 14.74 2.45
C LEU A 69 8.55 14.86 3.48
N LEU A 70 8.87 14.75 4.77
CA LEU A 70 7.93 14.89 5.90
C LEU A 70 7.86 16.32 6.45
N THR A 71 8.92 17.11 6.25
CA THR A 71 9.02 18.50 6.75
C THR A 71 7.89 19.39 6.22
N GLN A 72 7.34 20.23 7.09
CA GLN A 72 6.39 21.29 6.74
C GLN A 72 7.03 22.68 6.90
N PRO A 73 6.76 23.65 6.01
CA PRO A 73 5.98 23.49 4.78
C PRO A 73 6.72 22.62 3.75
N LYS A 74 5.96 21.88 2.93
CA LYS A 74 6.51 21.14 1.80
C LYS A 74 6.97 22.11 0.72
N THR A 75 8.23 22.05 0.33
CA THR A 75 8.82 22.91 -0.71
C THR A 75 9.43 22.10 -1.83
N ASP A 76 9.45 22.67 -3.04
CA ASP A 76 10.10 22.02 -4.20
C ASP A 76 11.59 21.78 -3.96
N ALA A 77 12.27 22.70 -3.27
CA ALA A 77 13.67 22.54 -2.89
C ALA A 77 13.91 21.30 -2.01
N ASN A 78 13.04 21.04 -1.02
CA ASN A 78 13.14 19.84 -0.19
C ASN A 78 12.90 18.57 -1.02
N ILE A 79 11.94 18.61 -1.95
CA ILE A 79 11.62 17.48 -2.82
C ILE A 79 12.80 17.17 -3.75
N GLU A 80 13.38 18.17 -4.40
CA GLU A 80 14.55 17.97 -5.28
C GLU A 80 15.76 17.45 -4.50
N ARG A 81 16.01 18.01 -3.32
CA ARG A 81 17.11 17.54 -2.47
C ARG A 81 16.92 16.07 -2.07
N ALA A 82 15.71 15.69 -1.68
CA ALA A 82 15.39 14.28 -1.37
C ALA A 82 15.62 13.38 -2.59
N ALA A 83 15.19 13.82 -3.79
CA ALA A 83 15.41 13.05 -5.02
C ALA A 83 16.90 12.85 -5.33
N GLN A 84 17.72 13.89 -5.17
CA GLN A 84 19.18 13.82 -5.35
C GLN A 84 19.83 12.82 -4.38
N LEU A 85 19.44 12.85 -3.10
CA LEU A 85 19.96 11.94 -2.08
C LEU A 85 19.61 10.49 -2.39
N LEU A 86 18.37 10.22 -2.77
CA LEU A 86 17.92 8.88 -3.15
C LEU A 86 18.64 8.37 -4.42
N ASN A 87 18.82 9.23 -5.43
CA ASN A 87 19.59 8.88 -6.63
C ASN A 87 21.03 8.49 -6.29
N LYS A 88 21.71 9.26 -5.42
CA LYS A 88 23.08 8.91 -4.98
C LYS A 88 23.15 7.54 -4.30
N ILE A 89 22.14 7.17 -3.50
CA ILE A 89 22.08 5.83 -2.85
C ILE A 89 21.98 4.71 -3.89
N ILE A 90 21.19 4.95 -4.95
CA ILE A 90 20.96 4.00 -6.05
C ILE A 90 22.21 3.89 -6.94
N GLU A 91 22.87 5.01 -7.26
CA GLU A 91 24.10 5.05 -8.06
C GLU A 91 25.23 4.24 -7.42
N GLN A 92 25.33 4.30 -6.09
CA GLN A 92 26.35 3.56 -5.35
C GLN A 92 26.15 2.04 -5.40
N ASN A 93 24.91 1.58 -5.25
CA ASN A 93 24.55 0.18 -5.47
C ASN A 93 23.03 0.07 -5.72
N PRO A 94 22.59 -0.23 -6.96
CA PRO A 94 21.17 -0.24 -7.29
C PRO A 94 20.44 -1.52 -6.89
N THR A 95 21.14 -2.60 -6.55
CA THR A 95 20.56 -3.94 -6.35
C THR A 95 20.60 -4.42 -4.90
N ASP A 96 21.34 -3.76 -4.02
CA ASP A 96 21.27 -4.06 -2.59
C ASP A 96 20.01 -3.48 -1.94
N THR A 97 19.78 -3.84 -0.68
CA THR A 97 18.59 -3.47 0.08
C THR A 97 18.37 -1.96 0.10
N GLN A 98 19.41 -1.15 0.31
CA GLN A 98 19.28 0.31 0.34
C GLN A 98 19.00 0.90 -1.05
N GLY A 99 19.61 0.38 -2.11
CA GLY A 99 19.32 0.79 -3.48
C GLY A 99 17.87 0.48 -3.88
N ILE A 100 17.37 -0.69 -3.49
CA ILE A 100 15.97 -1.12 -3.68
C ILE A 100 15.01 -0.18 -2.93
N ILE A 101 15.25 0.06 -1.64
CA ILE A 101 14.44 0.97 -0.81
C ILE A 101 14.44 2.37 -1.42
N ALA A 102 15.62 2.91 -1.76
CA ALA A 102 15.72 4.25 -2.34
C ALA A 102 14.96 4.37 -3.68
N ARG A 103 15.04 3.35 -4.54
CA ARG A 103 14.29 3.31 -5.81
C ARG A 103 12.77 3.29 -5.60
N TYR A 104 12.30 2.49 -4.64
CA TYR A 104 10.88 2.50 -4.27
C TYR A 104 10.43 3.88 -3.79
N HIS A 105 11.23 4.53 -2.94
CA HIS A 105 10.93 5.86 -2.42
C HIS A 105 11.01 6.98 -3.47
N LEU A 106 11.86 6.87 -4.50
CA LEU A 106 11.80 7.77 -5.65
C LEU A 106 10.48 7.66 -6.41
N GLY A 107 9.99 6.44 -6.65
CA GLY A 107 8.67 6.25 -7.26
C GLY A 107 7.55 6.90 -6.43
N ARG A 108 7.62 6.76 -5.11
CA ARG A 108 6.69 7.41 -4.16
C ARG A 108 6.78 8.93 -4.18
N LEU A 109 7.99 9.48 -4.27
CA LEU A 109 8.26 10.91 -4.36
C LEU A 109 7.59 11.49 -5.61
N GLU A 110 7.83 10.89 -6.78
CA GLU A 110 7.25 11.33 -8.04
C GLU A 110 5.72 11.21 -8.06
N GLN A 111 5.18 10.15 -7.44
CA GLN A 111 3.74 9.88 -7.40
C GLN A 111 2.96 10.81 -6.44
N ALA A 112 3.53 11.17 -5.28
CA ALA A 112 2.75 11.75 -4.18
C ALA A 112 3.37 13.01 -3.56
N HIS A 113 4.63 13.35 -3.87
CA HIS A 113 5.30 14.51 -3.28
C HIS A 113 5.40 15.69 -4.24
N ARG A 114 5.54 15.44 -5.55
CA ARG A 114 5.52 16.46 -6.60
C ARG A 114 4.14 17.12 -6.74
N THR A 115 4.13 18.41 -7.09
CA THR A 115 2.92 19.17 -7.43
C THR A 115 3.14 19.91 -8.75
N PRO A 116 2.57 19.44 -9.88
CA PRO A 116 1.74 18.24 -10.03
C PRO A 116 2.56 16.94 -9.91
N ALA A 117 1.88 15.82 -9.65
CA ALA A 117 2.52 14.50 -9.61
C ALA A 117 3.10 14.10 -10.98
N ASN A 118 4.27 13.46 -10.99
CA ASN A 118 4.91 12.92 -12.19
C ASN A 118 4.69 11.40 -12.26
N LEU A 119 3.52 11.00 -12.74
CA LEU A 119 3.12 9.58 -12.76
C LEU A 119 3.94 8.73 -13.74
N GLU A 120 4.48 9.33 -14.80
CA GLU A 120 5.34 8.63 -15.76
C GLU A 120 6.69 8.27 -15.12
N ALA A 121 7.35 9.22 -14.45
CA ALA A 121 8.58 8.95 -13.72
C ALA A 121 8.36 7.94 -12.58
N ALA A 122 7.24 8.06 -11.84
CA ALA A 122 6.88 7.09 -10.82
C ALA A 122 6.77 5.66 -11.39
N ALA A 123 6.05 5.50 -12.51
CA ALA A 123 5.91 4.22 -13.19
C ALA A 123 7.26 3.66 -13.66
N ALA A 124 8.15 4.51 -14.18
CA ALA A 124 9.50 4.11 -14.60
C ALA A 124 10.31 3.53 -13.43
N HIS A 125 10.29 4.17 -12.25
CA HIS A 125 10.97 3.66 -11.06
C HIS A 125 10.41 2.31 -10.60
N TYR A 126 9.08 2.15 -10.58
CA TYR A 126 8.44 0.90 -10.17
C TYR A 126 8.69 -0.25 -11.16
N ARG A 127 8.64 0.01 -12.47
CA ARG A 127 9.00 -0.99 -13.50
C ARG A 127 10.45 -1.43 -13.38
N GLN A 128 11.37 -0.47 -13.18
CA GLN A 128 12.77 -0.79 -12.99
C GLN A 128 12.99 -1.63 -11.73
N LEU A 129 12.31 -1.31 -10.63
CA LEU A 129 12.40 -2.09 -9.40
C LEU A 129 11.90 -3.53 -9.58
N ARG A 130 10.76 -3.71 -10.27
CA ARG A 130 10.24 -5.04 -10.65
C ARG A 130 11.23 -5.84 -11.49
N LYS A 131 11.94 -5.17 -12.40
CA LYS A 131 12.94 -5.81 -13.25
C LYS A 131 14.19 -6.24 -12.48
N THR A 132 14.68 -5.41 -11.56
CA THR A 132 15.97 -5.65 -10.88
C THR A 132 15.85 -6.53 -9.64
N ALA A 133 14.70 -6.53 -8.97
CA ALA A 133 14.50 -7.27 -7.72
C ALA A 133 13.11 -7.90 -7.64
N PRO A 134 12.71 -8.76 -8.60
CA PRO A 134 11.32 -9.23 -8.75
C PRO A 134 10.75 -9.94 -7.52
N ASN A 135 11.61 -10.58 -6.72
CA ASN A 135 11.24 -11.34 -5.53
C ASN A 135 11.34 -10.51 -4.23
N HIS A 136 11.76 -9.24 -4.30
CA HIS A 136 11.86 -8.40 -3.12
C HIS A 136 10.46 -7.85 -2.73
N PRO A 137 10.07 -7.82 -1.44
CA PRO A 137 8.75 -7.35 -1.03
C PRO A 137 8.37 -5.95 -1.55
N LEU A 138 9.33 -5.01 -1.58
CA LEU A 138 9.10 -3.68 -2.16
C LEU A 138 8.90 -3.67 -3.68
N ALA A 139 9.42 -4.67 -4.40
CA ALA A 139 9.11 -4.81 -5.82
C ALA A 139 7.68 -5.31 -6.01
N GLU A 140 7.20 -6.22 -5.18
CA GLU A 140 5.79 -6.64 -5.20
C GLU A 140 4.85 -5.47 -4.84
N GLU A 141 5.20 -4.66 -3.84
CA GLU A 141 4.45 -3.44 -3.52
C GLU A 141 4.51 -2.41 -4.66
N ALA A 142 5.65 -2.30 -5.35
CA ALA A 142 5.77 -1.46 -6.54
C ALA A 142 4.84 -1.90 -7.67
N LEU A 143 4.51 -3.20 -7.79
CA LEU A 143 3.49 -3.68 -8.73
C LEU A 143 2.12 -3.10 -8.40
N VAL A 144 1.75 -3.06 -7.11
CA VAL A 144 0.49 -2.47 -6.66
C VAL A 144 0.45 -0.98 -7.04
N LYS A 145 1.54 -0.24 -6.81
CA LYS A 145 1.61 1.19 -7.17
C LYS A 145 1.57 1.41 -8.68
N LEU A 146 2.23 0.55 -9.46
CA LEU A 146 2.17 0.60 -10.91
C LEU A 146 0.75 0.34 -11.40
N GLY A 147 0.04 -0.63 -10.82
CA GLY A 147 -1.37 -0.90 -11.11
C GLY A 147 -2.27 0.31 -10.85
N ILE A 148 -2.05 1.04 -9.74
CA ILE A 148 -2.79 2.29 -9.45
C ILE A 148 -2.58 3.32 -10.56
N ILE A 149 -1.33 3.51 -11.01
CA ILE A 149 -1.01 4.50 -12.04
C ILE A 149 -1.63 4.09 -13.38
N GLU A 150 -1.40 2.85 -13.81
CA GLU A 150 -1.76 2.43 -15.15
C GLU A 150 -3.26 2.17 -15.29
N LEU A 151 -3.92 1.51 -14.33
CA LEU A 151 -5.35 1.18 -14.44
C LEU A 151 -6.26 2.42 -14.36
N TYR A 152 -5.83 3.46 -13.65
CA TYR A 152 -6.57 4.73 -13.55
C TYR A 152 -6.11 5.78 -14.57
N ALA A 153 -5.21 5.44 -15.50
CA ALA A 153 -4.79 6.36 -16.54
C ALA A 153 -6.01 6.85 -17.34
N PRO A 154 -6.19 8.19 -17.48
CA PRO A 154 -7.38 8.75 -18.11
C PRO A 154 -7.45 8.48 -19.61
N SER A 155 -6.30 8.18 -20.24
CA SER A 155 -6.19 7.86 -21.66
C SER A 155 -6.63 6.44 -22.02
N LEU A 156 -6.87 5.55 -21.05
CA LEU A 156 -7.27 4.17 -21.33
C LEU A 156 -8.76 4.08 -21.69
N THR A 157 -9.04 3.39 -22.80
CA THR A 157 -10.38 2.87 -23.09
C THR A 157 -10.75 1.76 -22.12
N ASP A 158 -12.05 1.47 -21.96
CA ASP A 158 -12.49 0.40 -21.06
C ASP A 158 -11.99 -0.99 -21.49
N GLU A 159 -11.89 -1.26 -22.80
CA GLU A 159 -11.33 -2.50 -23.32
C GLU A 159 -9.83 -2.64 -22.99
N ALA A 160 -9.04 -1.59 -23.24
CA ALA A 160 -7.62 -1.58 -22.91
C ALA A 160 -7.40 -1.73 -21.40
N ARG A 161 -8.25 -1.07 -20.60
CA ARG A 161 -8.23 -1.19 -19.13
C ARG A 161 -8.60 -2.59 -18.66
N LEU A 162 -9.59 -3.25 -19.26
CA LEU A 162 -9.93 -4.63 -18.93
C LEU A 162 -8.80 -5.60 -19.29
N LYS A 163 -8.14 -5.41 -20.43
CA LYS A 163 -6.94 -6.20 -20.81
C LYS A 163 -5.82 -6.02 -19.80
N LEU A 164 -5.54 -4.78 -19.41
CA LEU A 164 -4.53 -4.46 -18.40
C LEU A 164 -4.90 -5.03 -17.02
N HIS A 165 -6.17 -4.93 -16.63
CA HIS A 165 -6.70 -5.52 -15.40
C HIS A 165 -6.43 -7.03 -15.34
N ARG A 166 -6.72 -7.76 -16.42
CA ARG A 166 -6.42 -9.21 -16.51
C ARG A 166 -4.92 -9.50 -16.40
N HIS A 167 -4.08 -8.65 -16.99
CA HIS A 167 -2.63 -8.78 -16.86
C HIS A 167 -2.16 -8.67 -15.40
N TYR A 168 -2.67 -7.69 -14.64
CA TYR A 168 -2.38 -7.57 -13.21
C TYR A 168 -2.97 -8.70 -12.37
N ALA A 169 -4.18 -9.18 -12.71
CA ALA A 169 -4.79 -10.32 -12.04
C ALA A 169 -3.93 -11.59 -12.15
N ALA A 170 -3.33 -11.84 -13.31
CA ALA A 170 -2.40 -12.96 -13.50
C ALA A 170 -1.14 -12.83 -12.62
N GLN A 171 -0.63 -11.61 -12.44
CA GLN A 171 0.53 -11.37 -11.58
C GLN A 171 0.19 -11.49 -10.09
N ALA A 172 -1.02 -11.12 -9.66
CA ALA A 172 -1.43 -11.21 -8.26
C ALA A 172 -1.25 -12.62 -7.68
N ASN A 173 -1.57 -13.65 -8.47
CA ASN A 173 -1.42 -15.05 -8.06
C ASN A 173 0.05 -15.52 -7.95
N GLN A 174 1.00 -14.73 -8.44
CA GLN A 174 2.43 -15.04 -8.41
C GLN A 174 3.18 -14.32 -7.29
N LEU A 175 2.53 -13.39 -6.59
CA LEU A 175 3.16 -12.64 -5.51
C LEU A 175 3.31 -13.52 -4.26
N THR A 176 4.46 -13.42 -3.63
CA THR A 176 4.81 -14.18 -2.43
C THR A 176 4.33 -13.47 -1.15
N SER A 177 4.34 -12.14 -1.12
CA SER A 177 3.85 -11.35 0.01
C SER A 177 2.33 -11.34 0.09
N ASN A 178 1.80 -11.75 1.25
CA ASN A 178 0.38 -11.67 1.56
C ASN A 178 -0.13 -10.22 1.46
N SER A 179 0.66 -9.24 1.89
CA SER A 179 0.26 -7.83 1.82
C SER A 179 0.13 -7.34 0.39
N ALA A 180 1.07 -7.71 -0.49
CA ALA A 180 1.04 -7.30 -1.88
C ALA A 180 -0.08 -8.03 -2.65
N ARG A 181 -0.32 -9.32 -2.39
CA ARG A 181 -1.49 -10.05 -2.93
C ARG A 181 -2.80 -9.39 -2.55
N ARG A 182 -2.98 -9.12 -1.24
CA ARG A 182 -4.15 -8.43 -0.70
C ARG A 182 -4.38 -7.10 -1.40
N ASP A 183 -3.37 -6.25 -1.41
CA ASP A 183 -3.50 -4.87 -1.87
C ASP A 183 -3.71 -4.82 -3.40
N LEU A 184 -3.12 -5.75 -4.16
CA LEU A 184 -3.38 -5.88 -5.60
C LEU A 184 -4.80 -6.40 -5.88
N HIS A 185 -5.27 -7.44 -5.19
CA HIS A 185 -6.65 -7.90 -5.36
C HIS A 185 -7.67 -6.85 -4.95
N PHE A 186 -7.41 -6.11 -3.86
CA PHE A 186 -8.27 -5.02 -3.43
C PHE A 186 -8.33 -3.90 -4.49
N LEU A 187 -7.18 -3.51 -5.06
CA LEU A 187 -7.12 -2.58 -6.19
C LEU A 187 -7.92 -3.08 -7.40
N LEU A 188 -7.74 -4.35 -7.78
CA LEU A 188 -8.42 -4.95 -8.92
C LEU A 188 -9.93 -5.02 -8.75
N ALA A 189 -10.42 -5.24 -7.53
CA ALA A 189 -11.84 -5.15 -7.19
C ALA A 189 -12.37 -3.71 -7.35
N GLN A 190 -11.64 -2.71 -6.84
CA GLN A 190 -12.03 -1.30 -6.98
C GLN A 190 -12.08 -0.85 -8.44
N VAL A 191 -11.09 -1.24 -9.24
CA VAL A 191 -11.05 -0.94 -10.68
C VAL A 191 -12.24 -1.60 -11.37
N ALA A 192 -12.49 -2.89 -11.11
CA ALA A 192 -13.61 -3.61 -11.71
C ALA A 192 -14.97 -2.97 -11.34
N GLN A 193 -15.14 -2.55 -10.09
CA GLN A 193 -16.34 -1.86 -9.64
C GLN A 193 -16.50 -0.48 -10.29
N ARG A 194 -15.44 0.34 -10.32
CA ARG A 194 -15.47 1.70 -10.86
C ARG A 194 -15.82 1.71 -12.35
N TYR A 195 -15.17 0.83 -13.12
CA TYR A 195 -15.35 0.76 -14.57
C TYR A 195 -16.42 -0.27 -14.98
N ARG A 196 -17.23 -0.73 -14.02
CA ARG A 196 -18.40 -1.60 -14.23
C ARG A 196 -18.06 -2.84 -15.07
N PHE A 197 -16.93 -3.47 -14.76
CA PHE A 197 -16.62 -4.80 -15.28
C PHE A 197 -17.57 -5.84 -14.66
N SER A 198 -17.33 -7.12 -14.89
CA SER A 198 -18.19 -8.20 -14.39
C SER A 198 -18.33 -8.17 -12.86
N LYS A 199 -19.57 -8.27 -12.36
CA LYS A 199 -19.85 -8.41 -10.92
C LYS A 199 -19.17 -9.63 -10.32
N THR A 200 -19.13 -10.75 -11.04
CA THR A 200 -18.43 -11.97 -10.62
C THR A 200 -16.94 -11.69 -10.43
N LEU A 201 -16.32 -11.03 -11.41
CA LEU A 201 -14.90 -10.68 -11.34
C LEU A 201 -14.60 -9.72 -10.16
N THR A 202 -15.47 -8.75 -9.91
CA THR A 202 -15.33 -7.84 -8.76
C THR A 202 -15.42 -8.61 -7.43
N LEU A 203 -16.40 -9.51 -7.32
CA LEU A 203 -16.59 -10.34 -6.14
C LEU A 203 -15.37 -11.24 -5.88
N ASP A 204 -14.87 -11.93 -6.91
CA ASP A 204 -13.74 -12.84 -6.79
C ASP A 204 -12.49 -12.12 -6.25
N HIS A 205 -12.24 -10.89 -6.69
CA HIS A 205 -11.14 -10.08 -6.17
C HIS A 205 -11.34 -9.58 -4.74
N TYR A 206 -12.56 -9.19 -4.35
CA TYR A 206 -12.81 -8.85 -2.95
C TYR A 206 -12.64 -10.06 -2.01
N LEU A 207 -13.10 -11.24 -2.42
CA LEU A 207 -12.89 -12.48 -1.67
C LEU A 207 -11.40 -12.82 -1.53
N ALA A 208 -10.64 -12.68 -2.62
CA ALA A 208 -9.20 -12.92 -2.60
C ALA A 208 -8.47 -11.92 -1.68
N ALA A 209 -8.86 -10.64 -1.69
CA ALA A 209 -8.29 -9.64 -0.79
C ALA A 209 -8.64 -9.92 0.69
N ASP A 210 -9.89 -10.28 0.99
CA ASP A 210 -10.30 -10.61 2.35
C ASP A 210 -9.59 -11.86 2.89
N LYS A 211 -9.37 -12.88 2.05
CA LYS A 211 -8.62 -14.10 2.41
C LYS A 211 -7.21 -13.78 2.94
N GLU A 212 -6.56 -12.76 2.40
CA GLU A 212 -5.22 -12.32 2.81
C GLU A 212 -5.23 -11.38 4.03
N GLY A 213 -6.41 -10.96 4.50
CA GLY A 213 -6.59 -10.15 5.71
C GLY A 213 -6.48 -8.64 5.49
N ILE A 214 -7.61 -7.97 5.30
CA ILE A 214 -7.71 -6.50 5.21
C ILE A 214 -7.45 -5.88 6.58
N LEU A 215 -6.37 -5.11 6.72
CA LEU A 215 -5.92 -4.62 8.03
C LEU A 215 -6.79 -3.49 8.59
N ARG A 216 -7.19 -2.53 7.73
CA ARG A 216 -7.95 -1.36 8.18
C ARG A 216 -9.40 -1.74 8.45
N THR A 217 -9.81 -1.64 9.71
CA THR A 217 -11.15 -2.02 10.19
C THR A 217 -12.28 -1.39 9.37
N ALA A 218 -12.21 -0.09 9.08
CA ALA A 218 -13.22 0.59 8.26
C ALA A 218 -13.26 0.07 6.82
N THR A 219 -12.11 -0.09 6.19
CA THR A 219 -12.01 -0.65 4.83
C THR A 219 -12.53 -2.08 4.76
N ARG A 220 -12.22 -2.90 5.76
CA ARG A 220 -12.74 -4.29 5.86
C ARG A 220 -14.26 -4.31 5.98
N ALA A 221 -14.85 -3.38 6.73
CA ALA A 221 -16.30 -3.24 6.83
C ALA A 221 -16.94 -2.94 5.47
N ASP A 222 -16.36 -2.00 4.71
CA ASP A 222 -16.81 -1.65 3.36
C ASP A 222 -16.67 -2.82 2.36
N VAL A 223 -15.60 -3.60 2.50
CA VAL A 223 -15.42 -4.82 1.69
C VAL A 223 -16.47 -5.87 2.04
N TYR A 224 -16.83 -6.06 3.31
CA TYR A 224 -17.88 -7.03 3.68
C TYR A 224 -19.23 -6.64 3.10
N VAL A 225 -19.58 -5.36 3.16
CA VAL A 225 -20.80 -4.82 2.54
C VAL A 225 -20.76 -4.98 1.01
N SER A 226 -19.60 -4.77 0.39
CA SER A 226 -19.44 -4.97 -1.06
C SER A 226 -19.61 -6.43 -1.45
N ILE A 227 -18.99 -7.35 -0.70
CA ILE A 227 -19.08 -8.81 -0.94
C ILE A 227 -20.51 -9.30 -0.79
N LEU A 228 -21.20 -8.98 0.32
CA LEU A 228 -22.58 -9.44 0.51
C LEU A 228 -23.52 -8.87 -0.55
N THR A 229 -23.32 -7.62 -0.98
CA THR A 229 -24.16 -7.00 -2.03
C THR A 229 -23.94 -7.67 -3.37
N LEU A 230 -22.69 -7.87 -3.78
CA LEU A 230 -22.36 -8.58 -5.02
C LEU A 230 -22.82 -10.04 -4.98
N ALA A 231 -22.71 -10.70 -3.83
CA ALA A 231 -23.20 -12.07 -3.65
C ALA A 231 -24.73 -12.16 -3.81
N ARG A 232 -25.49 -11.19 -3.31
CA ARG A 232 -26.95 -11.10 -3.56
C ARG A 232 -27.25 -10.93 -5.03
N ASP A 233 -26.60 -9.95 -5.67
CA ASP A 233 -26.80 -9.64 -7.09
C ASP A 233 -26.48 -10.82 -8.02
N LEU A 234 -25.59 -11.72 -7.58
CA LEU A 234 -25.18 -12.92 -8.30
C LEU A 234 -25.93 -14.19 -7.87
N ASN A 235 -27.01 -14.05 -7.09
CA ASN A 235 -27.80 -15.17 -6.56
C ASN A 235 -26.95 -16.20 -5.79
N ARG A 236 -26.02 -15.73 -4.95
CA ARG A 236 -25.17 -16.53 -4.04
C ARG A 236 -25.57 -16.31 -2.57
N PRO A 237 -26.76 -16.75 -2.14
CA PRO A 237 -27.34 -16.39 -0.84
C PRO A 237 -26.54 -16.92 0.36
N ALA A 238 -25.89 -18.09 0.24
CA ALA A 238 -25.05 -18.64 1.29
C ALA A 238 -23.84 -17.73 1.59
N LEU A 239 -23.18 -17.22 0.54
CA LEU A 239 -22.06 -16.30 0.67
C LEU A 239 -22.51 -14.94 1.22
N ALA A 240 -23.65 -14.42 0.75
CA ALA A 240 -24.23 -13.20 1.29
C ALA A 240 -24.52 -13.33 2.79
N ARG A 241 -25.10 -14.46 3.22
CA ARG A 241 -25.40 -14.74 4.64
C ARG A 241 -24.12 -14.81 5.47
N GLN A 242 -23.09 -15.51 4.98
CA GLN A 242 -21.78 -15.60 5.63
C GLN A 242 -21.18 -14.22 5.92
N TYR A 243 -21.21 -13.31 4.94
CA TYR A 243 -20.65 -11.97 5.13
C TYR A 243 -21.56 -11.04 5.96
N CYS A 244 -22.88 -11.26 5.97
CA CYS A 244 -23.75 -10.63 6.97
C CYS A 244 -23.34 -11.06 8.39
N ASP A 245 -23.15 -12.36 8.62
CA ASP A 245 -22.78 -12.90 9.93
C ASP A 245 -21.44 -12.34 10.43
N ARG A 246 -20.43 -12.32 9.56
CA ARG A 246 -19.13 -11.72 9.87
C ARG A 246 -19.25 -10.23 10.21
N PHE A 247 -20.00 -9.47 9.40
CA PHE A 247 -20.20 -8.05 9.66
C PHE A 247 -20.89 -7.79 11.00
N LEU A 248 -21.98 -8.51 11.29
CA LEU A 248 -22.74 -8.34 12.52
C LEU A 248 -21.98 -8.81 13.77
N ALA A 249 -21.07 -9.77 13.64
CA ALA A 249 -20.20 -10.20 14.72
C ALA A 249 -19.11 -9.16 15.03
N GLU A 250 -18.51 -8.56 14.00
CA GLU A 250 -17.32 -7.73 14.15
C GLU A 250 -17.64 -6.23 14.37
N TYR A 251 -18.71 -5.72 13.76
CA TYR A 251 -19.01 -4.28 13.71
C TYR A 251 -20.25 -3.91 14.53
N LEU A 252 -20.17 -4.12 15.85
CA LEU A 252 -21.31 -3.95 16.77
C LEU A 252 -21.92 -2.54 16.79
N ARG A 253 -21.12 -1.50 16.49
CA ARG A 253 -21.51 -0.09 16.56
C ARG A 253 -21.60 0.60 15.20
N ASP A 254 -21.45 -0.14 14.10
CA ASP A 254 -21.53 0.43 12.75
C ASP A 254 -22.99 0.75 12.41
N ASN A 255 -23.24 1.93 11.83
CA ASN A 255 -24.57 2.42 11.53
C ASN A 255 -25.31 1.59 10.48
N ARG A 256 -24.58 0.80 9.67
CA ARG A 256 -25.17 -0.10 8.66
C ARG A 256 -25.74 -1.38 9.25
N ARG A 257 -25.53 -1.66 10.54
CA ARG A 257 -25.93 -2.91 11.19
C ARG A 257 -27.40 -3.28 10.95
N TYR A 258 -28.32 -2.34 11.17
CA TYR A 258 -29.76 -2.57 11.00
C TYR A 258 -30.10 -3.01 9.57
N MET A 259 -29.53 -2.33 8.56
CA MET A 259 -29.68 -2.69 7.16
C MET A 259 -29.12 -4.11 6.89
N ILE A 260 -27.96 -4.47 7.45
CA ILE A 260 -27.40 -5.83 7.26
C ILE A 260 -28.28 -6.91 7.92
N GLU A 261 -28.91 -6.61 9.06
CA GLU A 261 -29.88 -7.52 9.71
C GLU A 261 -31.14 -7.71 8.85
N GLU A 262 -31.67 -6.65 8.23
CA GLU A 262 -32.77 -6.73 7.26
C GLU A 262 -32.40 -7.60 6.05
N ILE A 263 -31.23 -7.32 5.44
CA ILE A 263 -30.73 -8.10 4.32
C ILE A 263 -30.63 -9.59 4.68
N LYS A 264 -30.09 -9.92 5.86
CA LYS A 264 -29.95 -11.31 6.32
C LYS A 264 -31.30 -12.02 6.50
N ARG A 265 -32.35 -11.31 6.91
CA ARG A 265 -33.72 -11.85 7.04
C ARG A 265 -34.36 -12.14 5.69
N GLU A 266 -34.09 -11.33 4.68
CA GLU A 266 -34.63 -11.49 3.32
C GLU A 266 -33.93 -12.61 2.51
N LEU A 267 -32.73 -13.03 2.91
CA LEU A 267 -32.00 -14.07 2.20
C LEU A 267 -32.74 -15.43 2.30
N PRO A 268 -32.81 -16.21 1.21
CA PRO A 268 -33.37 -17.57 1.23
C PRO A 268 -32.76 -18.44 2.34
N ALA A 269 -33.53 -19.41 2.83
CA ALA A 269 -33.01 -20.45 3.69
C ALA A 269 -31.96 -21.27 2.93
N ILE A 270 -30.84 -21.60 3.57
CA ILE A 270 -29.82 -22.49 3.00
C ILE A 270 -30.35 -23.91 3.15
N ASP A 271 -30.70 -24.57 2.05
CA ASP A 271 -31.03 -26.00 2.08
C ASP A 271 -29.73 -26.80 2.22
N LEU A 272 -29.46 -27.30 3.43
CA LEU A 272 -28.22 -28.01 3.78
C LEU A 272 -28.21 -29.48 3.27
N LYS A 273 -29.12 -29.86 2.38
CA LYS A 273 -29.32 -31.25 1.93
C LYS A 273 -28.59 -31.65 0.63
N SER A 274 -27.71 -30.81 0.09
CA SER A 274 -27.06 -31.04 -1.22
C SER A 274 -25.54 -31.01 -1.19
N THR A 275 -24.94 -31.60 -0.16
CA THR A 275 -23.51 -31.99 -0.09
C THR A 275 -23.44 -33.45 0.32
#